data_AF-A0A7C7UGN1-F1
#
_entry.id   AF-A0A7C7UGN1-F1
#
_cell.length_a   1.000
_cell.length_b   1.000
_cell.length_c   1.000
_cell.angle_alpha   90.00
_cell.angle_beta   90.00
_cell.angle_gamma   90.00
#
_symmetry.space_group_name_H-M   'P 1'
#
loop_
_entity.id
_entity.type
_entity.pdbx_description
1 polymer ?
#
loop_
_entity_poly.entity_id
_entity_poly.type
_entity_poly.pdbx_seq_one_letter_code
_entity_poly.pdbx_strand_id
1 'polypeptide(L)' 'ILGLLAEGQSNKAIARNLGISDGTVKLHVKAILRKLNVHSRVEAAVMAVEQGFSRNSMNS' A
#
# COMPACT_ATOMS: atom_id res chain seq x y z
N ILE A 1 -1.88 -5.18 -1.74
CA ILE A 1 -1.53 -3.78 -2.12
C ILE A 1 -1.13 -2.95 -0.91
N LEU A 2 -1.95 -2.83 0.14
CA LEU A 2 -1.60 -2.03 1.34
C LEU A 2 -0.24 -2.40 1.96
N GLY A 3 0.06 -3.70 2.15
CA GLY A 3 1.38 -4.14 2.62
C GLY A 3 2.54 -3.71 1.72
N LEU A 4 2.37 -3.78 0.40
CA LEU A 4 3.38 -3.32 -0.56
C LEU A 4 3.55 -1.78 -0.53
N LEU A 5 2.48 -1.03 -0.24
CA LEU A 5 2.58 0.41 0.01
C LEU A 5 3.35 0.70 1.30
N ALA A 6 3.11 -0.10 2.35
CA ALA A 6 3.82 -0.02 3.64
C ALA A 6 5.32 -0.33 3.49
N GLU A 7 5.68 -1.22 2.56
CA GLU A 7 7.07 -1.48 2.15
C GLU A 7 7.68 -0.36 1.28
N GLY A 8 6.95 0.72 1.01
CA GLY A 8 7.44 1.85 0.21
C GLY A 8 7.44 1.62 -1.30
N GLN A 9 6.82 0.54 -1.81
CA GLN A 9 6.86 0.24 -3.24
C GLN A 9 6.10 1.27 -4.08
N SER A 10 6.67 1.65 -5.23
CA SER A 10 5.99 2.49 -6.21
C SER A 10 4.83 1.75 -6.87
N ASN A 11 3.86 2.48 -7.44
CA ASN A 11 2.73 1.83 -8.13
C ASN A 11 3.18 0.95 -9.30
N LYS A 12 4.25 1.35 -10.00
CA LYS A 12 4.87 0.56 -11.07
C LYS A 12 5.45 -0.75 -10.55
N ALA A 13 6.08 -0.76 -9.38
CA ALA A 13 6.60 -1.97 -8.75
C ALA A 13 5.46 -2.89 -8.29
N ILE A 14 4.44 -2.32 -7.64
CA ILE A 14 3.23 -3.05 -7.23
C ILE A 14 2.53 -3.69 -8.43
N ALA A 15 2.37 -2.94 -9.53
CA ALA A 15 1.79 -3.41 -10.77
C ALA A 15 2.52 -4.64 -11.32
N ARG A 16 3.87 -4.59 -11.34
CA ARG A 16 4.71 -5.72 -11.75
C ARG A 16 4.57 -6.91 -10.82
N ASN A 17 4.62 -6.69 -9.51
CA ASN A 17 4.52 -7.75 -8.50
C ASN A 17 3.17 -8.48 -8.54
N LEU A 18 2.10 -7.78 -8.95
CA LEU A 18 0.74 -8.33 -8.98
C LEU A 18 0.26 -8.71 -10.39
N GLY A 19 1.06 -8.47 -11.45
CA GLY A 19 0.66 -8.75 -12.83
C GLY A 19 -0.53 -7.92 -13.33
N ILE A 20 -0.69 -6.69 -12.82
CA ILE A 20 -1.80 -5.78 -13.17
C ILE A 20 -1.29 -4.45 -13.72
N SER A 21 -2.19 -3.62 -14.27
CA SER A 21 -1.83 -2.29 -14.78
C SER A 21 -1.57 -1.27 -13.66
N ASP A 22 -0.74 -0.25 -13.92
CA ASP A 22 -0.56 0.90 -13.01
C ASP A 22 -1.87 1.65 -12.74
N GLY A 23 -2.77 1.71 -13.74
CA GLY A 23 -4.11 2.27 -13.59
C GLY A 23 -4.93 1.51 -12.55
N THR A 24 -4.90 0.18 -12.59
CA THR A 24 -5.55 -0.70 -11.61
C THR A 24 -4.98 -0.48 -10.21
N VAL A 25 -3.65 -0.36 -10.08
CA VAL A 25 -3.01 -0.03 -8.79
C VAL A 25 -3.50 1.31 -8.25
N LYS A 26 -3.55 2.36 -9.08
CA LYS A 26 -4.05 3.69 -8.68
C LYS A 26 -5.49 3.64 -8.15
N LEU A 27 -6.36 2.84 -8.78
CA LEU A 27 -7.74 2.65 -8.31
C LEU A 27 -7.77 1.98 -6.93
N HIS A 28 -6.98 0.93 -6.72
CA HIS A 28 -6.87 0.29 -5.42
C HIS A 28 -6.29 1.21 -4.34
N VAL A 29 -5.26 1.99 -4.66
CA VAL A 29 -4.69 2.99 -3.74
C VAL A 29 -5.78 3.97 -3.31
N LYS A 30 -6.52 4.58 -4.26
CA LYS A 30 -7.62 5.49 -3.93
C LYS A 30 -8.68 4.84 -3.03
N ALA A 31 -9.06 3.60 -3.32
CA ALA A 31 -10.03 2.86 -2.53
C ALA A 31 -9.52 2.59 -1.09
N ILE A 32 -8.22 2.28 -0.94
CA ILE A 32 -7.57 2.11 0.36
C ILE A 32 -7.57 3.42 1.15
N LEU A 33 -7.15 4.54 0.54
CA LEU A 33 -7.14 5.84 1.21
C LEU A 33 -8.53 6.20 1.74
N ARG A 34 -9.57 5.99 0.92
CA ARG A 34 -10.96 6.20 1.33
C ARG A 34 -11.41 5.28 2.47
N LYS A 35 -11.03 3.99 2.43
CA LYS A 35 -11.40 3.02 3.48
C LYS A 35 -10.70 3.29 4.81
N LEU A 36 -9.47 3.81 4.76
CA LEU A 36 -8.68 4.15 5.95
C LEU A 36 -8.93 5.59 6.43
N ASN A 37 -9.73 6.37 5.70
CA ASN A 37 -9.99 7.79 5.97
C ASN A 37 -8.70 8.62 6.07
N VAL A 38 -7.77 8.41 5.12
CA VAL A 38 -6.50 9.12 5.01
C VAL A 38 -6.38 9.79 3.65
N HIS A 39 -5.53 10.81 3.54
CA HIS A 39 -5.41 11.66 2.35
C HIS A 39 -4.15 11.37 1.54
N SER A 40 -3.18 10.66 2.11
CA SER A 40 -1.93 10.34 1.42
C SER A 40 -1.55 8.87 1.54
N ARG A 41 -0.79 8.40 0.53
CA ARG A 41 -0.17 7.06 0.57
C ARG A 41 0.81 6.90 1.72
N VAL A 42 1.40 8.00 2.21
CA VAL A 42 2.33 7.99 3.34
C VAL A 42 1.57 7.73 4.63
N GLU A 43 0.46 8.43 4.87
CA GLU A 43 -0.44 8.15 5.99
C GLU A 43 -0.93 6.70 5.98
N ALA A 44 -1.35 6.20 4.80
CA ALA A 44 -1.78 4.80 4.66
C ALA A 44 -0.64 3.80 4.96
N ALA A 45 0.60 4.11 4.57
CA ALA A 45 1.77 3.28 4.84
C ALA A 45 2.12 3.27 6.33
N VAL A 46 2.10 4.42 7.00
CA VAL A 46 2.33 4.53 8.45
C VAL A 46 1.30 3.72 9.22
N MET A 47 0.01 3.95 8.93
CA MET A 47 -1.08 3.20 9.57
C MET A 47 -0.97 1.69 9.32
N ALA A 48 -0.54 1.28 8.12
CA ALA A 48 -0.32 -0.12 7.80
C ALA A 48 0.85 -0.74 8.59
N VAL A 49 1.92 0.01 8.86
CA VAL A 49 3.02 -0.44 9.73
C VAL A 49 2.53 -0.59 11.17
N GLU A 50 1.84 0.41 11.69
CA GLU A 50 1.29 0.40 13.06
C GLU A 50 0.31 -0.76 13.30
N GLN A 51 -0.47 -1.13 12.28
CA GLN A 51 -1.44 -2.23 12.35
C GLN A 51 -0.86 -3.60 11.95
N GLY A 52 0.46 -3.70 11.71
CA GLY A 52 1.12 -4.97 11.39
C GLY A 52 0.87 -5.51 9.97
N PHE A 53 0.37 -4.68 9.06
CA PHE A 53 0.21 -5.04 7.64
C PHE A 53 1.51 -4.96 6.83
N SER A 54 2.58 -4.40 7.41
CA SER A 54 3.92 -4.46 6.82
C SER A 54 4.60 -5.77 7.17
N ARG A 55 5.11 -6.48 6.14
CA ARG A 55 5.82 -7.76 6.30
C ARG A 55 7.13 -7.60 7.09
N ASN A 56 7.62 -6.37 7.26
CA ASN A 56 8.84 -6.07 8.00
C ASN A 56 8.65 -6.00 9.52
N SER A 57 7.41 -5.96 10.04
CA SER A 57 7.13 -5.93 11.49
C SER A 57 6.98 -7.31 12.13
N MET A 58 7.05 -8.41 11.36
CA MET A 58 6.95 -9.78 11.89
C MET A 58 8.32 -10.48 12.04
N ASN A 59 9.43 -9.79 11.75
CA ASN A 59 10.79 -10.35 11.79
C ASN A 59 11.71 -9.74 12.87
N SER A 60 11.16 -9.02 13.85
CA SER A 60 11.90 -8.46 14.99
C SER A 60 11.26 -8.84 16.31
#